data_AF-A0A814JHF1-F1
#
_entry.id   AF-A0A814JHF1-F1
#
_cell.length_a   1.000
_cell.length_b   1.000
_cell.length_c   1.000
_cell.angle_alpha   90.00
_cell.angle_beta   90.00
_cell.angle_gamma   90.00
#
_symmetry.space_group_name_H-M   'P 1'
#
loop_
_entity.id
_entity.type
_entity.pdbx_description
1 polymer ?
#
loop_
_entity_poly.entity_id
_entity_poly.type
_entity_poly.pdbx_seq_one_letter_code
_entity_poly.pdbx_strand_id
1 'polypeptide(L)'
;MSARDPIIVTLEGSNSTNIDLTYGINWNLIYNGNSGLTNDPGRLTCDQTQLFCNSKQYMSYRFLVTHKRALANSVQYSEVRLLGFNF
;
A
#
# COMPACT_ATOMS: atom_id res chain seq x y z
N MET A 1 18.56 -8.66 5.73
CA MET A 1 17.74 -7.46 6.04
C MET A 1 17.83 -6.45 4.92
N SER A 2 16.74 -6.24 4.19
CA SER A 2 16.64 -5.21 3.15
C SER A 2 16.28 -3.86 3.75
N ALA A 3 17.20 -2.90 3.69
CA ALA A 3 16.98 -1.53 4.17
C ALA A 3 15.87 -0.77 3.43
N ARG A 4 15.51 -1.24 2.23
CA ARG A 4 14.62 -0.58 1.28
C ARG A 4 13.17 -1.09 1.35
N ASP A 5 12.88 -2.01 2.24
CA ASP A 5 11.53 -2.58 2.31
C ASP A 5 10.53 -1.53 2.79
N PRO A 6 9.34 -1.43 2.15
CA PRO A 6 8.24 -0.64 2.68
C PRO A 6 7.71 -1.35 3.93
N ILE A 7 7.76 -0.69 5.10
CA ILE A 7 7.27 -1.27 6.36
C ILE A 7 5.89 -0.73 6.71
N ILE A 8 5.67 0.58 6.56
CA ILE A 8 4.36 1.19 6.81
C ILE A 8 3.86 1.79 5.52
N VAL A 9 2.60 1.53 5.22
CA VAL A 9 1.93 1.94 4.00
C VAL A 9 0.55 2.51 4.30
N THR A 10 0.06 3.37 3.42
CA THR A 10 -1.36 3.66 3.33
C THR A 10 -1.93 3.06 2.05
N LEU A 11 -3.16 2.56 2.16
CA LEU A 11 -4.03 2.28 1.02
C LEU A 11 -5.21 3.24 1.11
N GLU A 12 -5.47 3.92 0.00
CA GLU A 12 -6.51 4.91 -0.11
C GLU A 12 -7.33 4.66 -1.37
N GLY A 13 -8.61 5.07 -1.34
CA GLY A 13 -9.54 4.90 -2.44
C GLY A 13 -10.22 6.20 -2.85
N SER A 14 -10.51 6.33 -4.15
CA SER A 14 -11.27 7.45 -4.70
C SER A 14 -12.18 7.01 -5.85
N ASN A 15 -13.31 7.72 -5.97
CA ASN A 15 -14.24 7.66 -7.11
C ASN A 15 -14.30 9.02 -7.83
N SER A 16 -13.31 9.88 -7.60
CA SER A 16 -13.24 11.22 -8.19
C SER A 16 -12.76 11.17 -9.64
N THR A 17 -12.84 12.32 -10.30
CA THR A 17 -12.40 12.49 -11.70
C THR A 17 -10.88 12.36 -11.83
N ASN A 18 -10.39 11.99 -13.03
CA ASN A 18 -8.94 11.86 -13.28
C ASN A 18 -8.12 13.13 -12.95
N ILE A 19 -8.73 14.32 -13.06
CA ILE A 19 -8.04 15.56 -12.73
C ILE A 19 -7.81 15.70 -11.21
N ASP A 20 -8.80 15.35 -10.39
CA ASP A 20 -8.67 15.31 -8.93
C ASP A 20 -7.63 14.27 -8.51
N LEU A 21 -7.64 13.09 -9.14
CA LEU A 21 -6.67 12.03 -8.88
C LEU A 21 -5.24 12.51 -9.18
N THR A 22 -5.05 13.25 -10.28
CA THR A 22 -3.75 13.82 -10.69
C THR A 22 -3.25 14.87 -9.69
N TYR A 23 -4.15 15.72 -9.16
CA TYR A 23 -3.81 16.67 -8.10
C TYR A 23 -3.67 16.03 -6.72
N GLY A 24 -3.91 14.71 -6.60
CA GLY A 24 -3.73 13.97 -5.36
C GLY A 24 -4.77 14.31 -4.28
N ILE A 25 -5.93 14.83 -4.67
CA ILE A 25 -7.04 15.21 -3.76
C ILE A 25 -8.18 14.19 -3.79
N ASN A 26 -9.10 14.27 -2.82
CA ASN A 26 -10.28 13.40 -2.69
C ASN A 26 -9.97 11.90 -2.51
N TRP A 27 -8.89 11.59 -1.79
CA TRP A 27 -8.55 10.23 -1.38
C TRP A 27 -9.07 9.93 0.02
N ASN A 28 -9.74 8.79 0.16
CA ASN A 28 -10.26 8.31 1.45
C ASN A 28 -9.34 7.20 1.97
N LEU A 29 -8.93 7.30 3.22
CA LEU A 29 -8.09 6.29 3.85
C LEU A 29 -8.87 4.97 4.04
N ILE A 30 -8.32 3.88 3.50
CA ILE A 30 -8.84 2.52 3.67
C ILE A 30 -8.01 1.78 4.72
N TYR A 31 -6.69 1.93 4.67
CA TYR A 31 -5.76 1.25 5.56
C TYR A 31 -4.52 2.12 5.83
N ASN A 32 -4.04 2.11 7.08
CA ASN A 32 -2.76 2.68 7.49
C ASN A 32 -2.10 1.71 8.48
N GLY A 33 -1.01 1.07 8.06
CA GLY A 33 -0.37 0.08 8.90
C GLY A 33 0.78 -0.64 8.23
N ASN A 34 1.17 -1.77 8.82
CA ASN A 34 2.24 -2.63 8.30
C ASN A 34 1.94 -3.09 6.87
N SER A 35 2.96 -3.20 6.02
CA SER A 35 2.86 -3.77 4.66
C SER A 35 2.81 -5.30 4.65
N GLY A 36 3.14 -5.93 5.77
CA GLY A 36 3.42 -7.37 5.87
C GLY A 36 4.92 -7.66 5.97
N LEU A 37 5.80 -6.73 5.58
CA LEU A 37 7.26 -6.91 5.55
C LEU A 37 7.95 -6.50 6.86
N THR A 38 7.29 -6.55 8.01
CA THR A 38 7.94 -6.20 9.29
C THR A 38 9.14 -7.14 9.56
N ASN A 39 8.98 -8.43 9.26
CA ASN A 39 10.09 -9.37 9.21
C ASN A 39 10.72 -9.34 7.81
N ASP A 40 12.00 -9.69 7.67
CA ASP A 40 12.61 -9.80 6.32
C ASP A 40 12.33 -11.22 5.81
N PRO A 41 11.40 -11.41 4.86
CA PRO A 41 11.10 -12.74 4.33
C PRO A 41 12.22 -13.27 3.42
N GLY A 42 13.26 -12.46 3.14
CA GLY A 42 14.23 -12.71 2.08
C GLY A 42 13.86 -11.98 0.80
N ARG A 43 14.72 -12.10 -0.24
CA ARG A 43 14.39 -11.58 -1.57
C ARG A 43 13.45 -12.54 -2.30
N LEU A 44 12.62 -11.98 -3.17
CA LEU A 44 11.70 -12.71 -4.05
C LEU A 44 10.60 -13.49 -3.32
N THR A 45 10.40 -13.23 -2.03
CA THR A 45 9.37 -13.84 -1.21
C THR A 45 8.33 -12.79 -0.82
N CYS A 46 7.05 -13.15 -0.93
CA CYS A 46 5.98 -12.38 -0.32
C CYS A 46 5.92 -12.71 1.17
N ASP A 47 5.72 -11.69 2.02
CA ASP A 47 5.42 -11.89 3.43
C ASP A 47 3.89 -11.85 3.65
N GLN A 48 3.47 -11.73 4.91
CA GLN A 48 2.09 -11.82 5.37
C GLN A 48 1.13 -10.89 4.63
N THR A 49 0.05 -11.47 4.10
CA THR A 49 -1.10 -10.70 3.61
C THR A 49 -1.74 -9.91 4.76
N GLN A 50 -1.99 -8.63 4.52
CA GLN A 50 -2.65 -7.76 5.49
C GLN A 50 -4.15 -7.69 5.19
N LEU A 51 -4.96 -8.04 6.18
CA LEU A 51 -6.41 -8.00 6.09
C LEU A 51 -6.92 -6.68 6.68
N PHE A 52 -7.84 -6.04 5.98
CA PHE A 52 -8.48 -4.80 6.43
C PHE A 52 -9.94 -4.80 5.97
N CYS A 53 -10.78 -4.10 6.73
CA CYS A 53 -12.19 -3.92 6.37
C CYS A 53 -12.33 -2.71 5.45
N ASN A 54 -13.09 -2.86 4.36
CA ASN A 54 -13.47 -1.76 3.49
C ASN A 54 -14.97 -1.81 3.23
N SER A 55 -15.69 -0.74 3.62
CA SER A 55 -17.14 -0.64 3.47
C SER A 55 -17.58 0.03 2.17
N LYS A 56 -16.64 0.54 1.36
CA LYS A 56 -16.94 1.26 0.12
C LYS A 56 -16.08 0.79 -1.04
N GLN A 57 -16.70 0.50 -2.18
CA GLN A 57 -15.96 0.18 -3.40
C GLN A 57 -15.40 1.45 -4.05
N TYR A 58 -14.15 1.36 -4.51
CA TYR A 58 -13.46 2.44 -5.20
C TYR A 58 -13.01 2.01 -6.60
N MET A 59 -13.08 2.95 -7.54
CA MET A 59 -12.61 2.78 -8.93
C MET A 59 -11.13 3.07 -9.08
N SER A 60 -10.52 3.79 -8.14
CA SER A 60 -9.10 4.12 -8.13
C SER A 60 -8.51 3.91 -6.76
N TYR A 61 -7.29 3.38 -6.72
CA TYR A 61 -6.54 3.10 -5.51
C TYR A 61 -5.18 3.79 -5.54
N ARG A 62 -4.75 4.30 -4.39
CA ARG A 62 -3.43 4.88 -4.18
C ARG A 62 -2.74 4.13 -3.04
N PHE A 63 -1.59 3.56 -3.35
CA PHE A 63 -0.71 2.89 -2.40
C PHE A 63 0.49 3.80 -2.14
N LEU A 64 0.69 4.22 -0.89
CA LEU A 64 1.81 5.07 -0.50
C LEU A 64 2.65 4.36 0.55
N VAL A 65 3.96 4.46 0.39
CA VAL A 65 4.92 3.99 1.38
C VAL A 65 5.28 5.18 2.27
N THR A 66 4.96 5.09 3.56
CA THR A 66 5.22 6.16 4.53
C THR A 66 6.48 5.90 5.34
N HIS A 67 6.82 4.62 5.58
CA HIS A 67 8.05 4.24 6.27
C HIS A 67 8.72 3.05 5.60
N LYS A 68 10.06 3.07 5.63
CA LYS A 68 10.93 1.98 5.16
C LYS A 68 11.81 1.47 6.30
N ARG A 69 12.31 0.24 6.17
CA ARG A 69 12.98 -0.50 7.26
C ARG A 69 14.19 0.23 7.84
N ALA A 70 15.04 0.79 6.99
CA ALA A 70 16.26 1.44 7.44
C ALA A 70 16.65 2.61 6.51
N LEU A 71 17.81 3.20 6.79
CA LEU A 71 18.35 4.29 5.99
C LEU A 71 18.71 3.79 4.59
N ALA A 72 17.98 4.32 3.60
CA ALA A 72 18.21 4.11 2.19
C ALA A 72 17.66 5.32 1.43
N ASN A 73 18.07 5.48 0.17
CA ASN A 73 17.61 6.58 -0.69
C ASN A 73 16.33 6.25 -1.48
N SER A 74 15.77 5.05 -1.29
CA SER A 74 14.65 4.54 -2.08
C SER A 74 13.93 3.41 -1.36
N VAL A 75 12.76 3.07 -1.87
CA VAL A 75 11.97 1.89 -1.51
C VAL A 75 12.06 0.88 -2.65
N GLN A 76 12.02 -0.42 -2.35
CA GLN A 76 11.99 -1.49 -3.35
C GLN A 76 10.91 -2.51 -3.02
N TYR A 77 10.09 -2.83 -4.02
CA TYR A 77 9.14 -3.95 -4.02
C TYR A 77 8.90 -4.35 -5.49
N SER A 78 8.62 -5.62 -5.74
CA SER A 78 8.35 -6.12 -7.10
C SER A 78 6.87 -5.97 -7.49
N GLU A 79 5.97 -6.15 -6.54
CA GLU A 79 4.53 -6.23 -6.80
C GLU A 79 3.73 -5.80 -5.56
N VAL A 80 2.56 -5.20 -5.80
CA VAL A 80 1.51 -5.01 -4.80
C VAL A 80 0.24 -5.65 -5.33
N ARG A 81 -0.36 -6.55 -4.54
CA ARG A 81 -1.63 -7.21 -4.89
C ARG A 81 -2.74 -6.75 -3.97
N LEU A 82 -3.81 -6.20 -4.55
CA LEU A 82 -5.04 -5.87 -3.85
C LEU A 82 -6.05 -6.98 -4.15
N LEU A 83 -6.41 -7.72 -3.11
CA LEU A 83 -7.36 -8.84 -3.18
C LEU A 83 -8.67 -8.40 -2.54
N GLY A 84 -9.79 -8.71 -3.19
CA GLY A 84 -11.12 -8.39 -2.70
C GLY A 84 -12.17 -9.25 -3.38
N PHE A 85 -13.40 -9.17 -2.90
CA PHE A 85 -14.55 -9.87 -3.46
C PHE A 85 -15.67 -8.87 -3.68
N ASN A 86 -16.43 -9.08 -4.76
CA ASN A 86 -17.64 -8.33 -5.01
C ASN A 86 -18.77 -8.96 -4.18
N PHE A 87 -19.56 -8.11 -3.54
CA PHE A 87 -20.80 -8.49 -2.88
C PHE A 87 -21.98 -8.17 -3.79
#